data_AF-A0A1Y2FYQ0-F1
#
_entry.id   AF-A0A1Y2FYQ0-F1
#
_cell.length_a   1.000
_cell.length_b   1.000
_cell.length_c   1.000
_cell.angle_alpha   90.00
_cell.angle_beta   90.00
_cell.angle_gamma   90.00
#
_symmetry.space_group_name_H-M   'P 1'
#
loop_
_entity.id
_entity.type
_entity.pdbx_description
1 polymer ?
#
loop_
_entity_poly.entity_id
_entity_poly.type
_entity_poly.pdbx_seq_one_letter_code
_entity_poly.pdbx_strand_id
1 'polypeptide(L)'
;DATDHEKKKTLLFTECFELAPISLITKSGVNHTLLGHVPILDELSADSPVALTVASTQLYKNQDKPFCSRCSSFPSPGLEGLLRVSPYAKLLLEMKFVELSEDNTKILNEDWVSRPYLKHVCARMFAGSILHNKTNNQAVMINCLEIFGRKKEVDAHREPFRLIKGHAPQTSIPPFGKKKYPDVWPLTMNSKDGDRLVIGTQAFNILVTSCIRLDEKVSPSLGGMTTCFSLKDTESSRATAIFLDCESVQEAYEIYESKKETKSNQNEIEQMRQLRSKFNHISTFYSSRASSNITKSHNMQPYTVFTLSGHDSLESGSGRAAAILFNEIAIRVKDGKKHSKLKLRSIKSALELCKNTGKIKNILENIAGLFQDKTSVRIIGNKDLNTELVKLAKELSSCIVKANKVPAQFIQECFSSY
;
A
#
# COMPACT_ATOMS: atom_id res chain seq x y z
N ASP A 1 -7.64 46.92 4.18
CA ASP A 1 -7.40 45.60 4.81
C ASP A 1 -6.16 44.95 4.23
N ALA A 2 -5.24 44.57 5.11
CA ALA A 2 -4.01 43.88 4.71
C ALA A 2 -4.35 42.52 4.07
N THR A 3 -3.63 42.17 3.01
CA THR A 3 -3.75 40.88 2.34
C THR A 3 -3.37 39.74 3.29
N ASP A 4 -3.87 38.52 3.05
CA ASP A 4 -3.51 37.35 3.87
C ASP A 4 -1.99 37.09 3.89
N HIS A 5 -1.29 37.49 2.83
CA HIS A 5 0.17 37.44 2.78
C HIS A 5 0.81 38.46 3.73
N GLU A 6 0.31 39.69 3.78
CA GLU A 6 0.80 40.73 4.69
C GLU A 6 0.49 40.38 6.15
N LYS A 7 -0.68 39.82 6.45
CA LYS A 7 -1.01 39.34 7.80
C LYS A 7 -0.07 38.23 8.26
N LYS A 8 0.22 37.26 7.38
CA LYS A 8 1.18 36.18 7.65
C LYS A 8 2.60 36.70 7.86
N LYS A 9 3.02 37.70 7.07
CA LYS A 9 4.33 38.33 7.19
C LYS A 9 4.45 39.09 8.51
N THR A 10 3.43 39.85 8.91
CA THR A 10 3.40 40.55 10.20
C THR A 10 3.46 39.59 11.39
N LEU A 11 2.73 38.46 11.33
CA LEU A 11 2.78 37.42 12.36
C LEU A 11 4.17 36.79 12.49
N LEU A 12 4.81 36.49 11.36
CA LEU A 12 6.18 35.97 11.33
C LEU A 12 7.17 36.96 11.97
N PHE A 13 7.03 38.26 11.70
CA PHE A 13 7.88 39.29 12.32
C PHE A 13 7.68 39.39 13.84
N THR A 14 6.45 39.30 14.34
CA THR A 14 6.21 39.28 15.80
C THR A 14 6.79 38.06 16.49
N GLU A 15 6.75 36.89 15.85
CA GLU A 15 7.26 35.64 16.44
C GLU A 15 8.80 35.54 16.36
N CYS A 16 9.41 35.91 15.23
CA CYS A 16 10.87 35.83 15.07
C CYS A 16 11.66 36.77 15.99
N PHE A 17 11.06 37.89 16.38
CA PHE A 17 11.69 38.89 17.25
C PHE A 17 11.13 38.85 18.68
N GLU A 18 10.46 37.76 19.08
CA GLU A 18 9.87 37.58 20.42
C GLU A 18 9.15 38.83 20.93
N LEU A 19 8.36 39.45 20.04
CA LEU A 19 7.70 40.72 20.32
C LEU A 19 6.40 40.45 21.07
N ALA A 20 6.27 41.01 22.27
CA ALA A 20 5.03 41.00 23.02
C ALA A 20 4.35 42.37 22.93
N PRO A 21 3.00 42.40 22.87
CA PRO A 21 2.27 43.65 23.03
C PRO A 21 2.42 44.17 24.47
N ILE A 22 2.68 45.46 24.61
CA ILE A 22 2.89 46.16 25.88
C ILE A 22 2.01 47.40 25.89
N SER A 23 1.44 47.69 27.06
CA SER A 23 0.73 48.94 27.30
C SER A 23 1.68 49.96 27.92
N LEU A 24 1.83 51.09 27.24
CA LEU A 24 2.52 52.26 27.76
C LEU A 24 1.48 53.30 28.17
N ILE A 25 1.44 53.63 29.45
CA ILE A 25 0.54 54.64 29.99
C ILE A 25 1.33 55.93 30.17
N THR A 26 0.91 56.98 29.48
CA THR A 26 1.53 58.30 29.58
C THR A 26 1.12 59.00 30.89
N LYS A 27 1.85 60.05 31.29
CA LYS A 27 1.54 60.82 32.52
C LYS A 27 0.15 61.48 32.50
N SER A 28 -0.45 61.66 31.33
CA SER A 28 -1.83 62.16 31.16
C SER A 28 -2.89 61.05 31.21
N GLY A 29 -2.49 59.79 31.46
CA GLY A 29 -3.39 58.64 31.58
C GLY A 29 -3.76 57.97 30.24
N VAL A 30 -3.19 58.40 29.12
CA VAL A 30 -3.48 57.81 27.80
C VAL A 30 -2.68 56.52 27.62
N ASN A 31 -3.36 55.44 27.24
CA ASN A 31 -2.78 54.12 27.01
C ASN A 31 -2.47 53.90 25.53
N HIS A 32 -1.23 53.53 25.22
CA HIS A 32 -0.78 53.14 23.90
C HIS A 32 -0.34 51.68 23.88
N THR A 33 -0.77 50.92 22.87
CA THR A 33 -0.30 49.54 22.64
C THR A 33 0.91 49.55 21.70
N LEU A 34 2.01 48.97 22.15
CA LEU A 34 3.27 48.85 21.42
C LEU A 34 3.68 47.37 21.34
N LEU A 35 4.59 47.03 20.42
CA LEU A 35 5.25 45.73 20.40
C LEU A 35 6.68 45.90 20.90
N GLY A 36 7.10 45.12 21.89
CA GLY A 36 8.46 45.17 22.41
C GLY A 36 9.06 43.80 22.64
N HIS A 37 10.37 43.70 22.47
CA HIS A 37 11.14 42.47 22.58
C HIS A 37 11.20 42.01 24.04
N VAL A 38 10.66 40.82 24.33
CA VAL A 38 10.41 40.33 25.70
C VAL A 38 11.66 40.41 26.61
N PRO A 39 12.85 39.95 26.20
CA PRO A 39 14.09 40.09 26.98
C PRO A 39 14.47 41.52 27.42
N ILE A 40 14.13 42.54 26.64
CA ILE A 40 14.46 43.95 26.96
C ILE A 40 13.48 44.49 28.01
N LEU A 41 12.27 43.94 28.11
CA LEU A 41 11.25 44.37 29.06
C LEU A 41 11.60 43.99 30.50
N ASP A 42 12.23 42.83 30.67
CA ASP A 42 12.72 42.38 31.97
C ASP A 42 13.83 43.32 32.49
N GLU A 43 14.70 43.82 31.59
CA GLU A 43 15.75 44.82 31.92
C GLU A 43 15.17 46.22 32.21
N LEU A 44 14.17 46.69 31.45
CA LEU A 44 13.56 48.02 31.62
C LEU A 44 12.74 48.18 32.89
N SER A 45 12.32 47.07 33.52
CA SER A 45 11.51 47.04 34.73
C SER A 45 12.27 47.46 36.01
N ALA A 46 13.61 47.51 35.95
CA ALA A 46 14.44 47.67 37.13
C ALA A 46 14.82 49.12 37.46
N ASP A 47 14.80 50.08 36.52
CA ASP A 47 15.21 51.48 36.81
C ASP A 47 14.78 52.57 35.80
N SER A 48 13.60 52.44 35.17
CA SER A 48 13.15 53.39 34.11
C SER A 48 12.19 54.48 34.60
N PRO A 49 12.27 55.75 34.11
CA PRO A 49 11.33 56.83 34.43
C PRO A 49 9.92 56.65 33.80
N VAL A 50 9.69 55.51 33.13
CA VAL A 50 8.42 55.16 32.48
C VAL A 50 7.84 53.93 33.17
N ALA A 51 6.63 54.08 33.72
CA ALA A 51 5.89 52.96 34.29
C ALA A 51 5.43 52.02 33.17
N LEU A 52 6.16 50.93 32.95
CA LEU A 52 5.77 49.87 32.02
C LEU A 52 4.86 48.89 32.76
N THR A 53 3.58 48.85 32.37
CA THR A 53 2.66 47.85 32.89
C THR A 53 2.50 46.78 31.83
N VAL A 54 3.19 45.65 32.01
CA VAL A 54 2.98 44.48 31.16
C VAL A 54 1.64 43.89 31.58
N ALA A 55 0.61 44.07 30.74
CA ALA A 55 -0.67 43.42 30.95
C ALA A 55 -0.43 41.90 30.89
N SER A 56 -0.54 41.23 32.04
CA SER A 56 -0.35 39.78 32.19
C SER A 56 -1.29 38.95 31.33
N THR A 57 -2.29 39.58 30.71
CA THR A 57 -3.28 38.97 29.83
C THR A 57 -2.87 38.89 28.36
N GLN A 58 -1.66 39.33 27.96
CA GLN A 58 -1.19 39.17 26.57
C GLN A 58 0.19 38.53 26.40
N LEU A 59 0.85 38.14 27.50
CA LEU A 59 1.95 37.18 27.43
C LEU A 59 1.35 35.79 27.23
N TYR A 60 1.61 35.15 26.09
CA TYR A 60 1.44 33.70 25.92
C TYR A 60 2.47 32.96 26.80
N LYS A 61 2.35 33.08 28.12
CA LYS A 61 2.91 32.16 29.09
C LYS A 61 1.89 31.03 29.27
N ASN A 62 1.99 29.99 28.44
CA ASN A 62 1.37 28.71 28.73
C ASN A 62 2.38 27.61 28.40
N GLN A 63 3.31 27.37 29.34
CA GLN A 63 4.11 26.14 29.38
C GLN A 63 3.33 24.94 29.90
N ASP A 64 2.11 25.10 30.42
CA ASP A 64 1.31 23.97 30.89
C ASP A 64 -0.19 24.22 30.63
N LYS A 65 -0.69 23.90 29.43
CA LYS A 65 -2.11 23.59 29.16
C LYS A 65 -2.28 22.88 27.81
N PRO A 66 -3.29 22.00 27.70
CA PRO A 66 -3.39 21.03 26.63
C PRO A 66 -3.68 21.74 25.30
N PHE A 67 -2.98 21.29 24.27
CA PHE A 67 -3.09 21.71 22.88
C PHE A 67 -4.52 22.08 22.48
N CYS A 68 -4.71 23.34 22.05
CA CYS A 68 -5.89 23.72 21.28
C CYS A 68 -5.93 22.87 20.02
N SER A 69 -6.99 22.07 19.83
CA SER A 69 -7.18 21.17 18.69
C SER A 69 -7.28 21.87 17.32
N ARG A 70 -7.26 23.21 17.27
CA ARG A 70 -7.23 24.01 16.03
C ARG A 70 -5.91 24.75 15.78
N CYS A 71 -4.96 24.71 16.71
CA CYS A 71 -3.68 25.40 16.62
C CYS A 71 -2.52 24.40 16.55
N SER A 72 -2.64 23.40 15.68
CA SER A 72 -1.61 22.39 15.45
C SER A 72 -0.29 23.07 15.11
N SER A 73 0.77 22.71 15.84
CA SER A 73 2.17 22.94 15.49
C SER A 73 2.37 22.86 13.98
N PHE A 74 3.11 23.81 13.39
CA PHE A 74 3.67 23.63 12.04
C PHE A 74 4.08 22.16 11.88
N PRO A 75 3.61 21.44 10.84
CA PRO A 75 3.89 20.02 10.73
C PRO A 75 5.39 19.83 10.79
N SER A 76 5.86 19.04 11.75
CA SER A 76 7.29 18.72 11.86
C SER A 76 7.72 18.14 10.51
N PRO A 77 8.77 18.68 9.85
CA PRO A 77 9.21 18.17 8.57
C PRO A 77 9.53 16.68 8.70
N GLY A 78 8.92 15.84 7.87
CA GLY A 78 9.08 14.38 7.94
C GLY A 78 7.77 13.62 8.07
N LEU A 79 7.87 12.36 8.49
CA LEU A 79 6.73 11.45 8.59
C LEU A 79 5.79 11.91 9.70
N GLU A 80 6.31 12.32 10.86
CA GLU A 80 5.52 12.67 12.03
C GLU A 80 4.55 13.84 11.75
N GLY A 81 5.02 14.84 10.99
CA GLY A 81 4.17 15.96 10.59
C GLY A 81 3.06 15.51 9.65
N LEU A 82 3.40 14.66 8.67
CA LEU A 82 2.43 14.04 7.76
C LEU A 82 1.37 13.24 8.54
N LEU A 83 1.77 12.39 9.50
CA LEU A 83 0.81 11.60 10.27
C LEU A 83 -0.12 12.46 11.10
N ARG A 84 0.37 13.58 11.67
CA ARG A 84 -0.45 14.51 12.46
C ARG A 84 -1.48 15.28 11.65
N VAL A 85 -1.17 15.64 10.41
CA VAL A 85 -2.07 16.41 9.53
C VAL A 85 -2.92 15.53 8.61
N SER A 86 -2.68 14.22 8.61
CA SER A 86 -3.44 13.26 7.84
C SER A 86 -4.93 13.28 8.21
N PRO A 87 -5.85 13.09 7.24
CA PRO A 87 -7.26 12.87 7.55
C PRO A 87 -7.52 11.60 8.38
N TYR A 88 -6.50 10.76 8.55
CA TYR A 88 -6.53 9.51 9.31
C TYR A 88 -5.57 9.54 10.52
N ALA A 89 -5.24 10.74 11.01
CA ALA A 89 -4.23 10.94 12.06
C ALA A 89 -4.48 10.08 13.31
N LYS A 90 -5.72 9.92 13.75
CA LYS A 90 -6.04 9.15 14.95
C LYS A 90 -5.58 7.69 14.84
N LEU A 91 -5.86 7.04 13.72
CA LEU A 91 -5.35 5.69 13.45
C LEU A 91 -3.83 5.66 13.32
N LEU A 92 -3.27 6.57 12.51
CA LEU A 92 -1.86 6.54 12.15
C LEU A 92 -0.92 6.85 13.33
N LEU A 93 -1.36 7.68 14.27
CA LEU A 93 -0.59 8.03 15.47
C LEU A 93 -0.54 6.89 16.51
N GLU A 94 -1.42 5.89 16.39
CA GLU A 94 -1.35 4.66 17.20
C GLU A 94 -0.32 3.66 16.63
N MET A 95 0.07 3.85 15.36
CA MET A 95 1.04 2.99 14.68
C MET A 95 2.48 3.47 14.86
N LYS A 96 3.42 2.54 14.71
CA LYS A 96 4.86 2.83 14.76
C LYS A 96 5.50 2.48 13.43
N PHE A 97 6.30 3.40 12.92
CA PHE A 97 7.00 3.23 11.66
C PHE A 97 8.50 3.45 11.82
N VAL A 98 9.28 2.76 11.01
CA VAL A 98 10.73 2.93 10.88
C VAL A 98 11.11 3.13 9.42
N GLU A 99 12.00 4.09 9.11
CA GLU A 99 12.49 4.25 7.74
C GLU A 99 13.28 3.00 7.31
N LEU A 100 13.12 2.59 6.05
CA LEU A 100 13.80 1.41 5.49
C LEU A 100 15.32 1.52 5.68
N SER A 101 15.89 0.63 6.48
CA SER A 101 17.32 0.64 6.81
C SER A 101 18.16 -0.15 5.80
N GLU A 102 19.48 0.04 5.84
CA GLU A 102 20.42 -0.73 5.02
C GLU A 102 20.34 -2.24 5.32
N ASP A 103 20.19 -2.63 6.59
CA ASP A 103 20.08 -4.04 6.97
C ASP A 103 18.82 -4.69 6.42
N ASN A 104 17.70 -3.95 6.42
CA ASN A 104 16.50 -4.40 5.74
C ASN A 104 16.77 -4.58 4.24
N THR A 105 17.44 -3.63 3.58
CA THR A 105 17.77 -3.78 2.14
C THR A 105 18.66 -4.99 1.82
N LYS A 106 19.58 -5.37 2.73
CA LYS A 106 20.40 -6.57 2.59
C LYS A 106 19.54 -7.84 2.57
N ILE A 107 18.63 -7.98 3.54
CA ILE A 107 17.70 -9.11 3.63
C ILE A 107 16.81 -9.18 2.39
N LEU A 108 16.30 -8.04 1.92
CA LEU A 108 15.43 -7.97 0.74
C LEU A 108 16.14 -8.38 -0.56
N ASN A 109 17.46 -8.26 -0.65
CA ASN A 109 18.23 -8.57 -1.86
C ASN A 109 18.94 -9.92 -1.81
N GLU A 110 18.68 -10.75 -0.80
CA GLU A 110 19.19 -12.11 -0.75
C GLU A 110 18.63 -13.01 -1.87
N ASP A 111 19.36 -14.09 -2.19
CA ASP A 111 19.00 -14.98 -3.29
C ASP A 111 17.80 -15.88 -2.97
N TRP A 112 16.70 -15.65 -3.69
CA TRP A 112 15.47 -16.43 -3.55
C TRP A 112 15.55 -17.85 -4.12
N VAL A 113 16.54 -18.15 -4.98
CA VAL A 113 16.74 -19.51 -5.49
C VAL A 113 17.13 -20.44 -4.33
N SER A 114 18.12 -20.02 -3.54
CA SER A 114 18.59 -20.76 -2.37
C SER A 114 17.68 -20.59 -1.13
N ARG A 115 16.93 -19.49 -1.03
CA ARG A 115 16.08 -19.17 0.13
C ARG A 115 14.63 -18.84 -0.28
N PRO A 116 13.82 -19.83 -0.68
CA PRO A 116 12.47 -19.58 -1.20
C PRO A 116 11.47 -19.04 -0.17
N TYR A 117 11.76 -19.15 1.14
CA TYR A 117 10.91 -18.59 2.20
C TYR A 117 10.97 -17.05 2.26
N LEU A 118 12.01 -16.43 1.69
CA LEU A 118 12.18 -14.97 1.68
C LEU A 118 11.03 -14.23 1.00
N LYS A 119 10.28 -14.87 0.11
CA LYS A 119 9.06 -14.30 -0.47
C LYS A 119 8.03 -13.91 0.60
N HIS A 120 7.95 -14.66 1.70
CA HIS A 120 7.05 -14.37 2.82
C HIS A 120 7.61 -13.27 3.71
N VAL A 121 8.92 -13.32 4.01
CA VAL A 121 9.64 -12.26 4.74
C VAL A 121 9.43 -10.91 4.06
N CYS A 122 9.73 -10.83 2.76
CA CYS A 122 9.63 -9.60 1.99
C CYS A 122 8.18 -9.11 1.89
N ALA A 123 7.22 -10.03 1.70
CA ALA A 123 5.81 -9.66 1.61
C ALA A 123 5.33 -9.07 2.93
N ARG A 124 5.72 -9.69 4.04
CA ARG A 124 5.35 -9.25 5.37
C ARG A 124 5.98 -7.90 5.72
N MET A 125 7.27 -7.72 5.43
CA MET A 125 8.02 -6.51 5.78
C MET A 125 7.43 -5.23 5.16
N PHE A 126 6.90 -5.31 3.93
CA PHE A 126 6.31 -4.15 3.25
C PHE A 126 4.80 -3.97 3.48
N ALA A 127 4.12 -4.94 4.09
CA ALA A 127 2.69 -4.84 4.33
C ALA A 127 2.42 -3.75 5.38
N GLY A 128 1.60 -2.74 5.03
CA GLY A 128 1.40 -1.55 5.87
C GLY A 128 2.48 -0.48 5.73
N SER A 129 3.46 -0.63 4.83
CA SER A 129 4.47 0.40 4.62
C SER A 129 3.89 1.69 4.03
N ILE A 130 4.52 2.82 4.34
CA ILE A 130 4.20 4.15 3.82
C ILE A 130 5.25 4.54 2.79
N LEU A 131 4.80 4.98 1.62
CA LEU A 131 5.63 5.70 0.64
C LEU A 131 5.36 7.18 0.78
N HIS A 132 6.39 7.98 1.08
CA HIS A 132 6.28 9.44 1.25
C HIS A 132 7.21 10.15 0.27
N ASN A 133 6.63 10.79 -0.74
CA ASN A 133 7.39 11.62 -1.68
C ASN A 133 7.69 12.97 -1.03
N LYS A 134 8.97 13.20 -0.69
CA LYS A 134 9.39 14.42 0.01
C LYS A 134 9.37 15.68 -0.87
N THR A 135 9.33 15.54 -2.19
CA THR A 135 9.30 16.69 -3.11
C THR A 135 7.93 17.35 -3.18
N ASN A 136 6.86 16.55 -3.20
CA ASN A 136 5.48 17.05 -3.31
C ASN A 136 4.62 16.78 -2.07
N ASN A 137 5.23 16.22 -1.02
CA ASN A 137 4.62 15.83 0.25
C ASN A 137 3.44 14.84 0.12
N GLN A 138 3.31 14.15 -1.00
CA GLN A 138 2.29 13.13 -1.20
C GLN A 138 2.69 11.84 -0.49
N ALA A 139 1.71 11.12 0.06
CA ALA A 139 1.99 9.86 0.72
C ALA A 139 0.89 8.82 0.54
N VAL A 140 1.28 7.55 0.49
CA VAL A 140 0.36 6.41 0.49
C VAL A 140 0.75 5.41 1.53
N MET A 141 -0.24 4.77 2.13
CA MET A 141 -0.07 3.52 2.87
C MET A 141 -0.43 2.33 2.00
N ILE A 142 0.43 1.31 2.01
CA ILE A 142 0.24 0.06 1.28
C ILE A 142 -0.65 -0.88 2.11
N ASN A 143 -1.91 -1.01 1.71
CA ASN A 143 -2.88 -1.89 2.35
C ASN A 143 -2.69 -3.35 1.92
N CYS A 144 -2.33 -3.57 0.65
CA CYS A 144 -2.12 -4.92 0.10
C CYS A 144 -1.10 -4.90 -1.04
N LEU A 145 -0.28 -5.94 -1.11
CA LEU A 145 0.79 -6.05 -2.10
C LEU A 145 0.99 -7.50 -2.56
N GLU A 146 1.61 -7.66 -3.72
CA GLU A 146 1.98 -8.95 -4.31
C GLU A 146 3.45 -8.94 -4.71
N ILE A 147 4.19 -10.00 -4.37
CA ILE A 147 5.63 -10.10 -4.71
C ILE A 147 5.88 -11.11 -5.83
N PHE A 148 6.81 -10.77 -6.72
CA PHE A 148 7.21 -11.54 -7.88
C PHE A 148 8.72 -11.72 -7.89
N GLY A 149 9.18 -12.97 -7.94
CA GLY A 149 10.61 -13.26 -8.07
C GLY A 149 11.19 -12.77 -9.39
N ARG A 150 12.46 -12.37 -9.42
CA ARG A 150 13.08 -11.78 -10.62
C ARG A 150 13.48 -12.78 -11.69
N LYS A 151 13.81 -14.01 -11.32
CA LYS A 151 14.34 -15.04 -12.22
C LYS A 151 13.27 -16.03 -12.66
N LYS A 152 13.42 -16.63 -13.85
CA LYS A 152 12.40 -17.49 -14.47
C LYS A 152 12.13 -18.75 -13.64
N GLU A 153 13.21 -19.30 -13.13
CA GLU A 153 13.29 -20.50 -12.31
C GLU A 153 12.69 -20.28 -10.92
N VAL A 154 12.69 -19.04 -10.42
CA VAL A 154 12.06 -18.66 -9.14
C VAL A 154 10.57 -18.39 -9.35
N ASP A 155 10.23 -17.60 -10.38
CA ASP A 155 8.85 -17.25 -10.66
C ASP A 155 8.57 -17.16 -12.16
N ALA A 156 7.59 -17.97 -12.60
CA ALA A 156 7.10 -17.89 -13.96
C ALA A 156 6.46 -16.53 -14.28
N HIS A 157 6.01 -15.77 -13.27
CA HIS A 157 5.36 -14.47 -13.39
C HIS A 157 6.28 -13.26 -13.26
N ARG A 158 7.60 -13.48 -13.26
CA ARG A 158 8.57 -12.38 -13.23
C ARG A 158 8.31 -11.32 -14.30
N GLU A 159 8.82 -10.13 -14.02
CA GLU A 159 8.95 -9.08 -15.02
C GLU A 159 9.78 -9.55 -16.24
N PRO A 160 9.30 -9.36 -17.49
CA PRO A 160 10.02 -9.78 -18.67
C PRO A 160 11.13 -8.80 -19.09
N PHE A 161 12.36 -9.28 -19.20
CA PHE A 161 13.53 -8.50 -19.64
C PHE A 161 13.86 -8.62 -21.13
N ARG A 162 12.86 -8.92 -21.96
CA ARG A 162 13.09 -9.11 -23.41
C ARG A 162 13.10 -7.76 -24.10
N LEU A 163 14.02 -7.59 -25.06
CA LEU A 163 14.00 -6.43 -25.96
C LEU A 163 12.65 -6.35 -26.68
N ILE A 164 12.04 -5.18 -26.67
CA ILE A 164 10.81 -4.88 -27.40
C ILE A 164 11.20 -3.98 -28.57
N LYS A 165 11.06 -4.50 -29.79
CA LYS A 165 11.46 -3.78 -31.02
C LYS A 165 12.89 -3.23 -30.97
N GLY A 166 13.84 -4.01 -30.43
CA GLY A 166 15.24 -3.61 -30.31
C GLY A 166 15.58 -2.73 -29.10
N HIS A 167 14.59 -2.26 -28.34
CA HIS A 167 14.80 -1.41 -27.17
C HIS A 167 14.64 -2.21 -25.87
N ALA A 168 15.48 -1.91 -24.88
CA ALA A 168 15.28 -2.40 -23.53
C ALA A 168 13.99 -1.77 -22.96
N PRO A 169 13.03 -2.57 -22.47
CA PRO A 169 11.84 -2.01 -21.85
C PRO A 169 12.21 -1.26 -20.57
N GLN A 170 11.37 -0.31 -20.15
CA GLN A 170 11.43 0.22 -18.80
C GLN A 170 11.20 -0.93 -17.81
N THR A 171 12.05 -1.02 -16.79
CA THR A 171 11.96 -2.07 -15.78
C THR A 171 11.88 -1.50 -14.38
N SER A 172 11.46 -2.34 -13.42
CA SER A 172 11.62 -2.02 -12.00
C SER A 172 13.01 -2.35 -11.45
N ILE A 173 14.04 -2.55 -12.29
CA ILE A 173 15.41 -2.75 -11.78
C ILE A 173 15.92 -1.46 -11.14
N PRO A 174 16.42 -1.51 -9.89
CA PRO A 174 17.02 -0.34 -9.28
C PRO A 174 18.11 0.25 -10.18
N PRO A 175 18.05 1.56 -10.51
CA PRO A 175 18.99 2.15 -11.44
C PRO A 175 20.41 2.15 -10.87
N PHE A 176 21.39 2.31 -11.76
CA PHE A 176 22.77 2.60 -11.36
C PHE A 176 22.87 4.03 -10.79
N GLY A 177 23.81 4.26 -9.88
CA GLY A 177 24.11 5.58 -9.32
C GLY A 177 23.34 5.93 -8.04
N LYS A 178 23.08 7.23 -7.84
CA LYS A 178 22.54 7.78 -6.58
C LYS A 178 21.10 7.31 -6.33
N LYS A 179 20.97 6.39 -5.40
CA LYS A 179 19.71 5.87 -4.83
C LYS A 179 19.61 6.29 -3.36
N LYS A 180 18.38 6.41 -2.86
CA LYS A 180 18.15 6.64 -1.42
C LYS A 180 18.35 5.36 -0.60
N TYR A 181 17.86 4.24 -1.12
CA TYR A 181 18.01 2.92 -0.54
C TYR A 181 18.85 2.03 -1.46
N PRO A 182 19.87 1.33 -0.95
CA PRO A 182 20.62 0.35 -1.74
C PRO A 182 19.66 -0.68 -2.32
N ASP A 183 19.70 -0.83 -3.64
CA ASP A 183 18.99 -1.89 -4.36
C ASP A 183 17.48 -2.02 -4.08
N VAL A 184 16.84 -0.91 -3.71
CA VAL A 184 15.40 -0.78 -3.59
C VAL A 184 14.96 0.49 -4.31
N TRP A 185 13.95 0.37 -5.18
CA TRP A 185 13.52 1.46 -6.04
C TRP A 185 11.99 1.51 -6.21
N PRO A 186 11.29 2.44 -5.54
CA PRO A 186 9.87 2.66 -5.78
C PRO A 186 9.68 3.44 -7.09
N LEU A 187 8.75 3.01 -7.94
CA LEU A 187 8.45 3.65 -9.21
C LEU A 187 7.02 3.37 -9.68
N THR A 188 6.52 4.18 -10.61
CA THR A 188 5.32 3.86 -11.37
C THR A 188 5.69 3.29 -12.73
N MET A 189 5.24 2.05 -12.99
CA MET A 189 5.41 1.41 -14.29
C MET A 189 4.16 1.60 -15.13
N ASN A 190 4.33 2.04 -16.38
CA ASN A 190 3.24 2.09 -17.33
C ASN A 190 2.93 0.68 -17.86
N SER A 191 1.66 0.30 -17.87
CA SER A 191 1.19 -0.95 -18.46
C SER A 191 0.01 -0.69 -19.39
N LYS A 192 -0.31 -1.66 -20.26
CA LYS A 192 -1.48 -1.57 -21.15
C LYS A 192 -2.79 -1.35 -20.41
N ASP A 193 -2.88 -1.86 -19.18
CA ASP A 193 -4.07 -1.75 -18.34
C ASP A 193 -4.07 -0.43 -17.53
N GLY A 194 -2.96 0.32 -17.51
CA GLY A 194 -2.78 1.55 -16.72
C GLY A 194 -1.49 1.55 -15.90
N ASP A 195 -1.29 2.65 -15.18
CA ASP A 195 -0.13 2.87 -14.33
C ASP A 195 -0.18 1.97 -13.08
N ARG A 196 0.96 1.39 -12.71
CA ARG A 196 1.11 0.48 -11.57
C ARG A 196 2.18 0.98 -10.63
N LEU A 197 1.88 1.09 -9.35
CA LEU A 197 2.89 1.39 -8.34
C LEU A 197 3.66 0.12 -7.99
N VAL A 198 4.99 0.17 -8.15
CA VAL A 198 5.88 -0.96 -8.00
C VAL A 198 7.04 -0.58 -7.08
N ILE A 199 7.53 -1.53 -6.29
CA ILE A 199 8.81 -1.42 -5.58
C ILE A 199 9.72 -2.50 -6.12
N GLY A 200 10.77 -2.10 -6.82
CA GLY A 200 11.72 -3.01 -7.44
C GLY A 200 12.95 -3.25 -6.58
N THR A 201 13.46 -4.48 -6.57
CA THR A 201 14.73 -4.86 -5.97
C THR A 201 15.59 -5.66 -6.95
N GLN A 202 16.79 -6.11 -6.57
CA GLN A 202 17.56 -7.02 -7.42
C GLN A 202 16.97 -8.45 -7.42
N ALA A 203 16.38 -8.88 -6.30
CA ALA A 203 15.87 -10.24 -6.11
C ALA A 203 14.39 -10.43 -6.55
N PHE A 204 13.57 -9.37 -6.46
CA PHE A 204 12.14 -9.43 -6.72
C PHE A 204 11.56 -8.05 -7.10
N ASN A 205 10.26 -8.01 -7.37
CA ASN A 205 9.49 -6.76 -7.43
C ASN A 205 8.15 -6.92 -6.69
N ILE A 206 7.68 -5.82 -6.10
CA ILE A 206 6.40 -5.72 -5.41
C ILE A 206 5.43 -4.96 -6.31
N LEU A 207 4.25 -5.51 -6.54
CA LEU A 207 3.12 -4.79 -7.08
C LEU A 207 2.22 -4.35 -5.93
N VAL A 208 1.97 -3.05 -5.80
CA VAL A 208 0.96 -2.53 -4.87
C VAL A 208 -0.43 -2.81 -5.45
N THR A 209 -1.25 -3.55 -4.72
CA THR A 209 -2.60 -3.95 -5.17
C THR A 209 -3.72 -3.36 -4.33
N SER A 210 -3.39 -2.74 -3.19
CA SER A 210 -4.28 -1.84 -2.48
C SER A 210 -3.48 -0.77 -1.75
N CYS A 211 -3.88 0.49 -1.86
CA CYS A 211 -3.31 1.59 -1.10
C CYS A 211 -4.32 2.71 -0.85
N ILE A 212 -4.05 3.53 0.16
CA ILE A 212 -4.84 4.73 0.49
C ILE A 212 -3.90 5.93 0.63
N ARG A 213 -4.34 7.11 0.19
CA ARG A 213 -3.58 8.36 0.35
C ARG A 213 -3.63 8.80 1.80
N LEU A 214 -2.52 9.30 2.34
CA LEU A 214 -2.44 9.76 3.72
C LEU A 214 -2.43 11.29 3.85
N ASP A 215 -2.21 12.00 2.75
CA ASP A 215 -2.18 13.45 2.69
C ASP A 215 -3.51 14.05 2.19
N GLU A 216 -4.43 13.22 1.68
CA GLU A 216 -5.73 13.66 1.18
C GLU A 216 -6.81 12.60 1.42
N LYS A 217 -8.05 13.03 1.66
CA LYS A 217 -9.21 12.16 1.81
C LYS A 217 -9.77 11.75 0.45
N VAL A 218 -9.20 10.69 -0.13
CA VAL A 218 -9.68 10.07 -1.36
C VAL A 218 -9.94 8.58 -1.15
N SER A 219 -10.81 8.00 -1.99
CA SER A 219 -11.11 6.57 -1.94
C SER A 219 -9.83 5.72 -2.15
N PRO A 220 -9.71 4.58 -1.44
CA PRO A 220 -8.60 3.66 -1.63
C PRO A 220 -8.52 3.15 -3.07
N SER A 221 -7.31 3.00 -3.58
CA SER A 221 -7.05 2.38 -4.88
C SER A 221 -6.92 0.87 -4.70
N LEU A 222 -7.79 0.07 -5.35
CA LEU A 222 -7.76 -1.40 -5.28
C LEU A 222 -7.58 -2.01 -6.67
N GLY A 223 -6.77 -3.07 -6.73
CA GLY A 223 -6.32 -3.73 -7.94
C GLY A 223 -4.90 -3.32 -8.33
N GLY A 224 -4.39 -3.91 -9.41
CA GLY A 224 -3.01 -3.67 -9.85
C GLY A 224 -2.75 -2.30 -10.49
N MET A 225 -3.76 -1.45 -10.60
CA MET A 225 -3.62 -0.07 -11.09
C MET A 225 -3.58 0.88 -9.91
N THR A 226 -2.69 1.87 -9.98
CA THR A 226 -2.56 2.92 -8.96
C THR A 226 -2.64 4.27 -9.64
N THR A 227 -3.78 4.94 -9.49
CA THR A 227 -4.01 6.27 -10.07
C THR A 227 -3.82 7.39 -9.06
N CYS A 228 -3.89 7.08 -7.77
CA CYS A 228 -3.83 8.08 -6.72
C CYS A 228 -2.40 8.50 -6.33
N PHE A 229 -1.35 7.82 -6.78
CA PHE A 229 0.04 8.17 -6.45
C PHE A 229 0.98 7.74 -7.57
N SER A 230 1.84 8.66 -8.02
CA SER A 230 2.62 8.47 -9.24
C SER A 230 4.08 8.89 -9.04
N LEU A 231 4.98 7.99 -9.42
CA LEU A 231 6.44 8.14 -9.40
C LEU A 231 6.98 7.86 -10.81
N LYS A 232 6.61 8.73 -11.76
CA LYS A 232 6.94 8.54 -13.19
C LYS A 232 8.36 8.96 -13.53
N ASP A 233 8.86 9.98 -12.86
CA ASP A 233 10.20 10.51 -13.04
C ASP A 233 11.17 9.99 -11.96
N THR A 234 12.46 10.02 -12.29
CA THR A 234 13.52 9.50 -11.41
C THR A 234 13.70 10.34 -10.15
N GLU A 235 13.36 11.63 -10.18
CA GLU A 235 13.50 12.53 -9.03
C GLU A 235 12.47 12.19 -7.97
N SER A 236 11.21 12.01 -8.36
CA SER A 236 10.12 11.53 -7.50
C SER A 236 10.46 10.19 -6.84
N SER A 237 10.96 9.23 -7.62
CA SER A 237 11.41 7.93 -7.07
C SER A 237 12.55 8.11 -6.06
N ARG A 238 13.52 8.98 -6.34
CA ARG A 238 14.66 9.24 -5.44
C ARG A 238 14.26 9.99 -4.17
N ALA A 239 13.29 10.89 -4.26
CA ALA A 239 12.77 11.66 -3.15
C ALA A 239 11.80 10.87 -2.26
N THR A 240 11.35 9.71 -2.72
CA THR A 240 10.40 8.88 -1.97
C THR A 240 11.09 8.13 -0.83
N ALA A 241 10.69 8.45 0.40
CA ALA A 241 11.02 7.64 1.57
C ALA A 241 10.04 6.46 1.71
N ILE A 242 10.55 5.36 2.28
CA ILE A 242 9.80 4.13 2.54
C ILE A 242 9.87 3.93 4.04
N PHE A 243 8.72 3.98 4.70
CA PHE A 243 8.60 3.72 6.12
C PHE A 243 7.86 2.39 6.31
N LEU A 244 8.46 1.50 7.07
CA LEU A 244 7.93 0.17 7.34
C LEU A 244 7.16 0.19 8.66
N ASP A 245 6.03 -0.50 8.70
CA ASP A 245 5.29 -0.73 9.94
C ASP A 245 6.10 -1.64 10.87
N CYS A 246 6.34 -1.20 12.11
CA CYS A 246 7.22 -1.90 13.04
C CYS A 246 6.73 -3.31 13.39
N GLU A 247 5.41 -3.51 13.53
CA GLU A 247 4.85 -4.85 13.78
C GLU A 247 5.11 -5.78 12.60
N SER A 248 4.86 -5.30 11.38
CA SER A 248 5.13 -6.03 10.15
C SER A 248 6.61 -6.37 9.95
N VAL A 249 7.51 -5.49 10.38
CA VAL A 249 8.96 -5.76 10.37
C VAL A 249 9.30 -6.86 11.37
N GLN A 250 8.77 -6.78 12.59
CA GLN A 250 8.99 -7.82 13.61
C GLN A 250 8.51 -9.19 13.12
N GLU A 251 7.28 -9.29 12.60
CA GLU A 251 6.74 -10.52 12.02
C GLU A 251 7.64 -11.04 10.88
N ALA A 252 8.18 -10.15 10.04
CA ALA A 252 9.10 -10.54 8.97
C ALA A 252 10.42 -11.13 9.50
N TYR A 253 10.98 -10.55 10.57
CA TYR A 253 12.19 -11.07 11.22
C TYR A 253 11.96 -12.45 11.85
N GLU A 254 10.81 -12.69 12.47
CA GLU A 254 10.44 -14.02 13.01
C GLU A 254 10.39 -15.10 11.90
N ILE A 255 9.84 -14.76 10.73
CA ILE A 255 9.88 -15.64 9.55
C ILE A 255 11.32 -15.87 9.09
N TYR A 256 12.12 -14.80 9.05
CA TYR A 256 13.50 -14.85 8.58
C TYR A 256 14.39 -15.73 9.47
N GLU A 257 14.32 -15.56 10.79
CA GLU A 257 15.10 -16.31 11.77
C GLU A 257 14.70 -17.78 11.86
N SER A 258 13.39 -18.05 11.83
CA SER A 258 12.89 -19.42 11.87
C SER A 258 13.23 -20.22 10.60
N LYS A 259 13.54 -19.54 9.48
CA LYS A 259 13.80 -20.11 8.14
C LYS A 259 12.68 -21.04 7.66
N LYS A 260 11.50 -20.90 8.24
CA LYS A 260 10.31 -21.68 7.87
C LYS A 260 9.49 -20.86 6.91
N GLU A 261 8.76 -21.56 6.03
CA GLU A 261 7.62 -20.94 5.36
C GLU A 261 6.54 -20.75 6.43
N THR A 262 6.65 -19.70 7.25
CA THR A 262 5.61 -19.31 8.20
C THR A 262 4.48 -18.72 7.37
N LYS A 263 3.61 -19.61 6.92
CA LYS A 263 2.30 -19.22 6.44
C LYS A 263 1.52 -18.75 7.66
N SER A 264 0.79 -17.64 7.56
CA SER A 264 -0.32 -17.46 8.48
C SER A 264 -1.22 -18.71 8.32
N ASN A 265 -1.45 -19.43 9.41
CA ASN A 265 -2.31 -20.63 9.43
C ASN A 265 -3.77 -20.27 9.05
N GLN A 266 -4.08 -18.99 8.93
CA GLN A 266 -5.38 -18.47 8.53
C GLN A 266 -5.26 -17.79 7.15
N ASN A 267 -6.22 -18.08 6.28
CA ASN A 267 -6.43 -17.38 4.99
C ASN A 267 -5.31 -17.55 3.95
N GLU A 268 -4.83 -18.77 3.71
CA GLU A 268 -3.76 -19.05 2.74
C GLU A 268 -4.17 -18.80 1.27
N ILE A 269 -5.45 -18.95 0.93
CA ILE A 269 -5.94 -18.71 -0.44
C ILE A 269 -5.97 -17.20 -0.72
N GLU A 270 -6.27 -16.42 0.31
CA GLU A 270 -6.31 -14.96 0.30
C GLU A 270 -4.93 -14.36 0.07
N GLN A 271 -3.87 -15.09 0.47
CA GLN A 271 -2.47 -14.76 0.20
C GLN A 271 -2.01 -15.16 -1.21
N MET A 272 -2.86 -15.80 -2.03
CA MET A 272 -2.53 -16.01 -3.44
C MET A 272 -2.69 -14.71 -4.22
N ARG A 273 -1.76 -14.50 -5.16
CA ARG A 273 -1.72 -13.32 -6.02
C ARG A 273 -2.88 -13.30 -7.02
N GLN A 274 -3.29 -12.12 -7.46
CA GLN A 274 -4.17 -11.96 -8.61
C GLN A 274 -3.40 -12.26 -9.91
N LEU A 275 -3.47 -13.53 -10.33
CA LEU A 275 -2.88 -14.00 -11.57
C LEU A 275 -3.95 -14.51 -12.54
N ARG A 276 -3.83 -14.09 -13.81
CA ARG A 276 -4.75 -14.45 -14.90
C ARG A 276 -4.16 -15.42 -15.92
N SER A 277 -3.00 -16.03 -15.62
CA SER A 277 -2.32 -16.90 -16.57
C SER A 277 -1.38 -17.91 -15.91
N LYS A 278 -0.81 -18.81 -16.72
CA LYS A 278 0.16 -19.85 -16.32
C LYS A 278 -0.37 -20.71 -15.17
N PHE A 279 -1.66 -21.04 -15.18
CA PHE A 279 -2.31 -21.93 -14.22
C PHE A 279 -1.74 -23.35 -14.23
N ASN A 280 -0.95 -23.70 -15.26
CA ASN A 280 -0.16 -24.92 -15.30
C ASN A 280 1.20 -24.82 -14.57
N HIS A 281 1.56 -23.68 -14.00
CA HIS A 281 2.82 -23.49 -13.26
C HIS A 281 2.56 -23.35 -11.76
N ILE A 282 3.41 -23.97 -10.94
CA ILE A 282 3.21 -24.00 -9.49
C ILE A 282 3.33 -22.61 -8.84
N SER A 283 4.18 -21.72 -9.37
CA SER A 283 4.35 -20.37 -8.82
C SER A 283 3.10 -19.49 -8.93
N THR A 284 2.13 -19.89 -9.75
CA THR A 284 0.81 -19.22 -9.82
C THR A 284 0.03 -19.34 -8.52
N PHE A 285 0.33 -20.35 -7.70
CA PHE A 285 -0.39 -20.68 -6.48
C PHE A 285 0.45 -20.41 -5.23
N TYR A 286 1.54 -19.66 -5.35
CA TYR A 286 2.34 -19.25 -4.18
C TYR A 286 1.59 -18.19 -3.37
N SER A 287 1.62 -18.38 -2.04
CA SER A 287 1.16 -17.41 -1.05
C SER A 287 2.18 -16.26 -0.93
N SER A 288 2.22 -15.38 -1.93
CA SER A 288 3.19 -14.28 -2.04
C SER A 288 2.49 -12.91 -2.08
N ARG A 289 1.36 -12.82 -1.39
CA ARG A 289 0.58 -11.61 -1.19
C ARG A 289 0.45 -11.37 0.32
N ALA A 290 0.54 -10.12 0.72
CA ALA A 290 0.38 -9.73 2.12
C ALA A 290 -0.47 -8.46 2.23
N SER A 291 -1.16 -8.32 3.35
CA SER A 291 -2.00 -7.17 3.67
C SER A 291 -1.52 -6.55 4.99
N SER A 292 -1.68 -5.24 5.13
CA SER A 292 -1.34 -4.52 6.36
C SER A 292 -2.08 -5.09 7.58
N ASN A 293 -1.57 -4.83 8.78
CA ASN A 293 -2.24 -5.28 10.01
C ASN A 293 -3.64 -4.67 10.19
N ILE A 294 -3.86 -3.47 9.65
CA ILE A 294 -5.18 -2.81 9.59
C ILE A 294 -6.11 -3.54 8.62
N THR A 295 -5.63 -3.91 7.44
CA THR A 295 -6.45 -4.45 6.34
C THR A 295 -6.32 -5.98 6.19
N LYS A 296 -5.94 -6.69 7.25
CA LYS A 296 -5.74 -8.15 7.23
C LYS A 296 -7.02 -8.96 7.12
N SER A 297 -8.16 -8.38 7.50
CA SER A 297 -9.48 -9.03 7.38
C SER A 297 -9.82 -9.29 5.91
N HIS A 298 -10.41 -10.45 5.61
CA HIS A 298 -10.80 -10.84 4.25
C HIS A 298 -11.74 -9.82 3.58
N ASN A 299 -12.56 -9.11 4.36
CA ASN A 299 -13.46 -8.05 3.88
C ASN A 299 -12.73 -6.82 3.32
N MET A 300 -11.46 -6.61 3.68
CA MET A 300 -10.64 -5.48 3.24
C MET A 300 -9.57 -5.87 2.21
N GLN A 301 -9.51 -7.15 1.84
CA GLN A 301 -8.53 -7.61 0.86
C GLN A 301 -9.13 -7.54 -0.55
N PRO A 302 -8.39 -7.03 -1.55
CA PRO A 302 -8.79 -7.18 -2.95
C PRO A 302 -9.12 -8.64 -3.31
N TYR A 303 -10.23 -8.85 -4.00
CA TYR A 303 -10.57 -10.14 -4.59
C TYR A 303 -9.61 -10.49 -5.73
N THR A 304 -9.28 -11.77 -5.82
CA THR A 304 -8.52 -12.38 -6.91
C THR A 304 -9.39 -13.40 -7.64
N VAL A 305 -8.89 -14.00 -8.72
CA VAL A 305 -9.62 -15.12 -9.35
C VAL A 305 -9.84 -16.29 -8.36
N PHE A 306 -8.97 -16.44 -7.35
CA PHE A 306 -9.02 -17.53 -6.39
C PHE A 306 -9.94 -17.24 -5.19
N THR A 307 -10.21 -15.98 -4.89
CA THR A 307 -11.03 -15.57 -3.73
C THR A 307 -12.38 -14.98 -4.11
N LEU A 308 -12.63 -14.69 -5.40
CA LEU A 308 -13.90 -14.11 -5.86
C LEU A 308 -15.12 -14.96 -5.46
N SER A 309 -14.94 -16.26 -5.21
CA SER A 309 -15.98 -17.15 -4.72
C SER A 309 -16.51 -16.77 -3.32
N GLY A 310 -15.79 -15.97 -2.55
CA GLY A 310 -16.22 -15.46 -1.25
C GLY A 310 -16.98 -14.13 -1.33
N HIS A 311 -17.32 -13.65 -2.52
CA HIS A 311 -18.09 -12.42 -2.67
C HIS A 311 -19.59 -12.71 -2.64
N ASP A 312 -20.29 -12.20 -1.63
CA ASP A 312 -21.71 -12.51 -1.37
C ASP A 312 -22.64 -12.10 -2.52
N SER A 313 -22.41 -10.94 -3.14
CA SER A 313 -23.23 -10.46 -4.27
C SER A 313 -23.03 -11.25 -5.57
N LEU A 314 -22.20 -12.30 -5.55
CA LEU A 314 -22.06 -13.27 -6.64
C LEU A 314 -23.07 -14.42 -6.48
N GLU A 315 -24.34 -14.09 -6.21
CA GLU A 315 -25.33 -15.04 -5.71
C GLU A 315 -25.67 -16.16 -6.71
N SER A 316 -25.56 -15.93 -8.02
CA SER A 316 -25.83 -16.97 -9.02
C SER A 316 -25.24 -16.68 -10.40
N GLY A 317 -25.18 -17.73 -11.23
CA GLY A 317 -24.84 -17.63 -12.65
C GLY A 317 -23.39 -17.96 -12.99
N SER A 318 -23.04 -17.77 -14.26
CA SER A 318 -21.77 -18.27 -14.80
C SER A 318 -20.52 -17.64 -14.17
N GLY A 319 -20.58 -16.39 -13.71
CA GLY A 319 -19.47 -15.77 -12.96
C GLY A 319 -19.17 -16.51 -11.65
N ARG A 320 -20.22 -16.92 -10.93
CA ARG A 320 -20.13 -17.73 -9.71
C ARG A 320 -19.52 -19.10 -9.98
N ALA A 321 -19.97 -19.76 -11.06
CA ALA A 321 -19.43 -21.04 -11.51
C ALA A 321 -17.91 -20.98 -11.74
N ALA A 322 -17.45 -19.97 -12.49
CA ALA A 322 -16.04 -19.78 -12.76
C ALA A 322 -15.22 -19.47 -11.49
N ALA A 323 -15.75 -18.63 -10.60
CA ALA A 323 -15.09 -18.29 -9.35
C ALA A 323 -14.92 -19.51 -8.42
N ILE A 324 -15.97 -20.34 -8.30
CA ILE A 324 -15.91 -21.61 -7.54
C ILE A 324 -14.85 -22.54 -8.13
N LEU A 325 -14.79 -22.66 -9.46
CA LEU A 325 -13.80 -23.50 -10.11
C LEU A 325 -12.36 -23.05 -9.81
N PHE A 326 -12.07 -21.75 -9.88
CA PHE A 326 -10.73 -21.24 -9.55
C PHE A 326 -10.36 -21.45 -8.09
N ASN A 327 -11.30 -21.24 -7.18
CA ASN A 327 -11.10 -21.50 -5.75
C ASN A 327 -10.78 -22.99 -5.49
N GLU A 328 -11.56 -23.90 -6.08
CA GLU A 328 -11.32 -25.35 -5.97
C GLU A 328 -9.95 -25.75 -6.57
N ILE A 329 -9.56 -25.16 -7.70
CA ILE A 329 -8.23 -25.38 -8.29
C ILE A 329 -7.14 -24.92 -7.31
N ALA A 330 -7.28 -23.74 -6.71
CA ALA A 330 -6.33 -23.19 -5.75
C ALA A 330 -6.17 -24.11 -4.52
N ILE A 331 -7.28 -24.57 -3.94
CA ILE A 331 -7.30 -25.51 -2.80
C ILE A 331 -6.56 -26.80 -3.19
N ARG A 332 -6.90 -27.40 -4.34
CA ARG A 332 -6.26 -28.65 -4.77
C ARG A 332 -4.78 -28.52 -5.07
N VAL A 333 -4.34 -27.41 -5.64
CA VAL A 333 -2.91 -27.18 -5.89
C VAL A 333 -2.16 -26.92 -4.60
N LYS A 334 -2.77 -26.21 -3.64
CA LYS A 334 -2.19 -26.01 -2.32
C LYS A 334 -1.93 -27.35 -1.63
N ASP A 335 -2.92 -28.24 -1.59
CA ASP A 335 -2.83 -29.52 -0.88
C ASP A 335 -2.00 -30.57 -1.65
N GLY A 336 -2.22 -30.68 -2.96
CA GLY A 336 -1.60 -31.71 -3.81
C GLY A 336 -0.31 -31.28 -4.51
N LYS A 337 0.10 -30.01 -4.40
CA LYS A 337 1.27 -29.41 -5.06
C LYS A 337 1.35 -29.78 -6.55
N LYS A 338 2.48 -30.35 -6.98
CA LYS A 338 2.77 -30.75 -8.38
C LYS A 338 1.89 -31.90 -8.88
N HIS A 339 1.26 -32.66 -7.99
CA HIS A 339 0.45 -33.83 -8.34
C HIS A 339 -1.06 -33.56 -8.29
N SER A 340 -1.43 -32.30 -8.04
CA SER A 340 -2.82 -31.85 -7.98
C SER A 340 -3.59 -32.18 -9.26
N LYS A 341 -4.81 -32.69 -9.08
CA LYS A 341 -5.71 -33.10 -10.15
C LYS A 341 -7.05 -32.39 -10.02
N LEU A 342 -7.58 -31.89 -11.13
CA LEU A 342 -8.93 -31.37 -11.24
C LEU A 342 -9.88 -32.54 -11.51
N LYS A 343 -10.98 -32.64 -10.76
CA LYS A 343 -11.97 -33.71 -10.93
C LYS A 343 -13.09 -33.26 -11.88
N LEU A 344 -13.54 -34.15 -12.76
CA LEU A 344 -14.61 -33.85 -13.73
C LEU A 344 -15.90 -33.41 -13.03
N ARG A 345 -16.20 -34.01 -11.88
CA ARG A 345 -17.36 -33.65 -11.05
C ARG A 345 -17.39 -32.16 -10.71
N SER A 346 -16.23 -31.54 -10.45
CA SER A 346 -16.17 -30.10 -10.12
C SER A 346 -16.56 -29.23 -11.32
N ILE A 347 -16.25 -29.68 -12.54
CA ILE A 347 -16.66 -28.97 -13.76
C ILE A 347 -18.15 -29.13 -13.99
N LYS A 348 -18.69 -30.35 -13.82
CA LYS A 348 -20.12 -30.62 -13.95
C LYS A 348 -20.95 -29.79 -12.96
N SER A 349 -20.56 -29.75 -11.69
CA SER A 349 -21.22 -28.89 -10.69
C SER A 349 -21.12 -27.40 -11.02
N ALA A 350 -20.00 -26.93 -11.59
CA ALA A 350 -19.90 -25.54 -12.06
C ALA A 350 -20.82 -25.27 -13.28
N LEU A 351 -20.95 -26.23 -14.20
CA LEU A 351 -21.84 -26.13 -15.36
C LEU A 351 -23.31 -26.05 -14.96
N GLU A 352 -23.74 -26.76 -13.91
CA GLU A 352 -25.10 -26.71 -13.36
C GLU A 352 -25.49 -25.30 -12.88
N LEU A 353 -24.51 -24.48 -12.47
CA LEU A 353 -24.73 -23.09 -12.05
C LEU A 353 -24.81 -22.11 -13.23
N CYS A 354 -24.49 -22.56 -14.46
CA CYS A 354 -24.53 -21.71 -15.64
C CYS A 354 -25.92 -21.68 -16.28
N LYS A 355 -26.32 -20.50 -16.77
CA LYS A 355 -27.49 -20.39 -17.65
C LYS A 355 -27.24 -21.12 -18.97
N ASN A 356 -28.31 -21.43 -19.72
CA ASN A 356 -28.26 -22.28 -20.91
C ASN A 356 -27.26 -21.82 -21.99
N THR A 357 -26.91 -20.53 -22.07
CA THR A 357 -25.96 -19.97 -23.04
C THR A 357 -24.99 -19.00 -22.37
N GLY A 358 -23.75 -18.91 -22.85
CA GLY A 358 -22.79 -17.89 -22.41
C GLY A 358 -21.32 -18.27 -22.59
N LYS A 359 -20.44 -17.28 -22.73
CA LYS A 359 -18.99 -17.50 -22.95
C LYS A 359 -18.35 -18.37 -21.88
N ILE A 360 -18.66 -18.11 -20.60
CA ILE A 360 -18.13 -18.90 -19.48
C ILE A 360 -18.59 -20.36 -19.56
N LYS A 361 -19.88 -20.60 -19.87
CA LYS A 361 -20.40 -21.97 -20.03
C LYS A 361 -19.64 -22.71 -21.14
N ASN A 362 -19.48 -22.09 -22.31
CA ASN A 362 -18.73 -22.68 -23.42
C ASN A 362 -17.28 -23.02 -23.02
N ILE A 363 -16.61 -22.16 -22.25
CA ILE A 363 -15.26 -22.43 -21.73
C ILE A 363 -15.27 -23.61 -20.76
N LEU A 364 -16.26 -23.71 -19.87
CA LEU A 364 -16.40 -24.84 -18.94
C LEU A 364 -16.71 -26.16 -19.67
N GLU A 365 -17.50 -26.13 -20.74
CA GLU A 365 -17.75 -27.27 -21.62
C GLU A 365 -16.47 -27.71 -22.34
N ASN A 366 -15.66 -26.78 -22.85
CA ASN A 366 -14.35 -27.09 -23.40
C ASN A 366 -13.44 -27.75 -22.36
N ILE A 367 -13.42 -27.22 -21.13
CA ILE A 367 -12.66 -27.81 -20.02
C ILE A 367 -13.16 -29.22 -19.71
N ALA A 368 -14.49 -29.46 -19.71
CA ALA A 368 -15.06 -30.79 -19.53
C ALA A 368 -14.62 -31.75 -20.65
N GLY A 369 -14.55 -31.27 -21.89
CA GLY A 369 -14.07 -32.04 -23.04
C GLY A 369 -12.62 -32.52 -22.90
N LEU A 370 -11.76 -31.77 -22.19
CA LEU A 370 -10.36 -32.18 -21.92
C LEU A 370 -10.23 -33.45 -21.08
N PHE A 371 -11.30 -33.86 -20.40
CA PHE A 371 -11.29 -35.07 -19.59
C PHE A 371 -11.41 -36.33 -20.45
N GLN A 372 -12.06 -36.26 -21.61
CA GLN A 372 -12.39 -37.45 -22.41
C GLN A 372 -13.06 -38.50 -21.51
N ASP A 373 -12.52 -39.72 -21.44
CA ASP A 373 -13.03 -40.80 -20.58
C ASP A 373 -12.45 -40.78 -19.14
N LYS A 374 -11.64 -39.77 -18.79
CA LYS A 374 -10.97 -39.68 -17.49
C LYS A 374 -11.85 -38.98 -16.45
N THR A 375 -11.78 -39.43 -15.21
CA THR A 375 -12.47 -38.77 -14.08
C THR A 375 -11.70 -37.58 -13.51
N SER A 376 -10.41 -37.44 -13.85
CA SER A 376 -9.55 -36.35 -13.42
C SER A 376 -8.43 -36.04 -14.40
N VAL A 377 -7.97 -34.78 -14.43
CA VAL A 377 -6.82 -34.31 -15.21
C VAL A 377 -5.82 -33.60 -14.31
N ARG A 378 -4.52 -33.63 -14.65
CA ARG A 378 -3.51 -32.86 -13.90
C ARG A 378 -3.74 -31.36 -14.09
N ILE A 379 -3.49 -30.57 -13.05
CA ILE A 379 -3.53 -29.11 -13.10
C ILE A 379 -2.17 -28.58 -13.54
N ILE A 380 -1.13 -28.90 -12.77
CA ILE A 380 0.25 -28.48 -13.04
C ILE A 380 0.80 -29.25 -14.25
N GLY A 381 1.45 -28.52 -15.17
CA GLY A 381 1.98 -29.03 -16.43
C GLY A 381 0.97 -29.14 -17.57
N ASN A 382 -0.34 -29.00 -17.30
CA ASN A 382 -1.39 -29.15 -18.32
C ASN A 382 -1.62 -27.86 -19.12
N LYS A 383 -1.02 -27.78 -20.32
CA LYS A 383 -1.09 -26.60 -21.19
C LYS A 383 -2.48 -26.33 -21.75
N ASP A 384 -3.24 -27.39 -22.06
CA ASP A 384 -4.58 -27.27 -22.65
C ASP A 384 -5.57 -26.73 -21.62
N LEU A 385 -5.56 -27.29 -20.41
CA LEU A 385 -6.35 -26.76 -19.29
C LEU A 385 -5.96 -25.31 -18.99
N ASN A 386 -4.67 -24.98 -18.97
CA ASN A 386 -4.23 -23.60 -18.77
C ASN A 386 -4.77 -22.66 -19.85
N THR A 387 -4.86 -23.08 -21.10
CA THR A 387 -5.38 -22.26 -22.20
C THR A 387 -6.83 -21.87 -21.95
N GLU A 388 -7.67 -22.83 -21.54
CA GLU A 388 -9.06 -22.54 -21.19
C GLU A 388 -9.18 -21.74 -19.89
N LEU A 389 -8.37 -22.01 -18.88
CA LEU A 389 -8.37 -21.22 -17.63
C LEU A 389 -7.94 -19.76 -17.86
N VAL A 390 -7.02 -19.48 -18.78
CA VAL A 390 -6.67 -18.09 -19.17
C VAL A 390 -7.88 -17.38 -19.77
N LYS A 391 -8.63 -18.05 -20.66
CA LYS A 391 -9.87 -17.50 -21.22
C LYS A 391 -10.89 -17.25 -20.10
N LEU A 392 -11.06 -18.20 -19.20
CA LEU A 392 -11.99 -18.10 -18.07
C LEU A 392 -11.63 -16.94 -17.13
N ALA A 393 -10.35 -16.76 -16.79
CA ALA A 393 -9.87 -15.67 -15.94
C ALA A 393 -10.12 -14.30 -16.58
N LYS A 394 -10.03 -14.21 -17.91
CA LYS A 394 -10.34 -12.97 -18.65
C LYS A 394 -11.81 -12.57 -18.45
N GLU A 395 -12.74 -13.53 -18.56
CA GLU A 395 -14.17 -13.28 -18.37
C GLU A 395 -14.52 -12.82 -16.94
N LEU A 396 -13.71 -13.17 -15.94
CA LEU A 396 -13.90 -12.73 -14.55
C LEU A 396 -13.38 -11.32 -14.24
N SER A 397 -12.66 -10.66 -15.15
CA SER A 397 -11.98 -9.39 -14.84
C SER A 397 -12.95 -8.29 -14.41
N SER A 398 -14.11 -8.16 -15.07
CA SER A 398 -15.12 -7.15 -14.72
C SER A 398 -15.83 -7.47 -13.40
N CYS A 399 -16.06 -8.74 -13.11
CA CYS A 399 -16.63 -9.19 -11.83
C CYS A 399 -15.71 -8.82 -10.67
N ILE A 400 -14.39 -9.02 -10.82
CA ILE A 400 -13.40 -8.67 -9.79
C ILE A 400 -13.36 -7.17 -9.55
N VAL A 401 -13.35 -6.35 -10.61
CA VAL A 401 -13.38 -4.88 -10.47
C VAL A 401 -14.64 -4.42 -9.74
N LYS A 402 -15.81 -5.02 -10.04
CA LYS A 402 -17.05 -4.71 -9.33
C LYS A 402 -17.00 -5.16 -7.86
N ALA A 403 -16.55 -6.38 -7.59
CA ALA A 403 -16.44 -6.93 -6.25
C ALA A 403 -15.48 -6.11 -5.37
N ASN A 404 -14.39 -5.61 -5.94
CA ASN A 404 -13.39 -4.79 -5.23
C ASN A 404 -13.90 -3.42 -4.78
N LYS A 405 -15.09 -2.98 -5.20
CA LYS A 405 -15.72 -1.78 -4.63
C LYS A 405 -16.08 -1.96 -3.16
N VAL A 406 -16.43 -3.18 -2.75
CA VAL A 406 -16.84 -3.47 -1.36
C VAL A 406 -15.64 -3.39 -0.40
N PRO A 407 -14.51 -4.08 -0.65
CA PRO A 407 -13.32 -3.90 0.19
C PRO A 407 -12.78 -2.47 0.23
N ALA A 408 -12.93 -1.70 -0.86
CA ALA A 408 -12.55 -0.29 -0.87
C ALA A 408 -13.36 0.55 0.13
N GLN A 409 -14.66 0.27 0.25
CA GLN A 409 -15.53 0.91 1.24
C GLN A 409 -15.15 0.52 2.67
N PHE A 410 -14.95 -0.78 2.94
CA PHE A 410 -14.50 -1.24 4.25
C PHE A 410 -13.17 -0.62 4.69
N ILE A 411 -12.20 -0.50 3.76
CA ILE A 411 -10.94 0.19 4.06
C ILE A 411 -11.21 1.66 4.39
N GLN A 412 -12.01 2.36 3.58
CA GLN A 412 -12.30 3.77 3.82
C GLN A 412 -12.97 4.00 5.18
N GLU A 413 -13.94 3.15 5.54
CA GLU A 413 -14.61 3.17 6.83
C GLU A 413 -13.62 2.89 7.96
N CYS A 414 -12.83 1.82 7.85
CA CYS A 414 -11.81 1.48 8.84
C CYS A 414 -10.85 2.64 9.11
N PHE A 415 -10.35 3.33 8.08
CA PHE A 415 -9.46 4.48 8.25
C PHE A 415 -10.18 5.72 8.81
N SER A 416 -11.50 5.85 8.61
CA SER A 416 -12.28 7.02 9.06
C SER A 416 -12.94 6.83 10.43
N SER A 417 -13.11 5.60 10.89
CA SER A 417 -13.81 5.25 12.14
C SER A 417 -12.96 5.40 13.39
N TYR A 418 -11.64 5.47 13.24
CA TYR A 418 -10.74 5.76 14.36
C TYR A 418 -10.82 7.23 14.69
#